data_AF-A0A395HTV3-F1
#
_entry.id   AF-A0A395HTV3-F1
#
_cell.length_a   1.000
_cell.length_b   1.000
_cell.length_c   1.000
_cell.angle_alpha   90.00
_cell.angle_beta   90.00
_cell.angle_gamma   90.00
#
_symmetry.space_group_name_H-M   'P 1'
#
loop_
_entity.id
_entity.type
_entity.pdbx_description
1 polymer ?
#
loop_
_entity_poly.entity_id
_entity_poly.type
_entity_poly.pdbx_seq_one_letter_code
_entity_poly.pdbx_strand_id
1 'polypeptide(L)'
;MFQCSHCDKSYQRKSHLLRHEATHTGASSSICPFCNKAFLKQEVARRHSKLCAKKYNRPPPPPSRPGRKKRSCDECSYAKTACDKQSPCSRCQSLGRQCSFGSEASSPTDTPCLTPAPLSPTPSHTSLTNKRPFFFLSHFTDPSVVKDKLAIAETARCSTKRNLDALNLNLEDALSPFYAMQSFMNSFAPVDMFFQPPFPLGQHHPMDFMSEGALSSRLAKQLNDLMADLVETSNSMGFESESHQKRLDISDLVPLFTAPNLSIFISAYFQSLHWHLPIVHFPTFDPGNVSNFLLISIFLAGATYATSHDGTVLPLGLLDVAEEYIFRRMANLSTPSLSDNHPSQFFPELEVVQAALIIEMLQFGQGGMQTRRRIRIMRHPCVISTIRSLGIFQFKRSMTPQVSDEPTWRQLIAEEVLVRVSCWAFLADGFLTVCFNNHPALSIFEMDCDFPWDSALFEAESTSAFNKIVSSAGMTRPPLPSLRQFITRLLDTDIGDLITWSRSLAAEHFLMLMYAMHSLAFQARTGLLGWISPNAIKLAADNWKRIWDSIGDIADKEKTQSLGYPKHAEELWWLLNATLDRTGGRDKSLGYLDTAATDDLGKLNEFIQNVATEERTP
;
A
#
# COMPACT_ATOMS: atom_id res chain seq x y z
N MET A 1 -21.98 11.02 24.05
CA MET A 1 -20.59 11.23 24.53
C MET A 1 -20.59 11.00 26.03
N PHE A 2 -19.57 10.35 26.60
CA PHE A 2 -19.46 10.03 28.02
C PHE A 2 -18.40 10.95 28.66
N GLN A 3 -18.80 11.81 29.59
CA GLN A 3 -17.91 12.82 30.20
C GLN A 3 -17.31 12.30 31.51
N CYS A 4 -16.05 12.64 31.77
CA CYS A 4 -15.38 12.30 33.03
C CYS A 4 -15.89 13.17 34.17
N SER A 5 -16.13 12.55 35.32
CA SER A 5 -16.51 13.24 36.56
C SER A 5 -15.35 14.00 37.22
N HIS A 6 -14.11 13.81 36.76
CA HIS A 6 -12.90 14.35 37.37
C HIS A 6 -12.14 15.34 36.48
N CYS A 7 -12.49 15.46 35.19
CA CYS A 7 -11.96 16.49 34.28
C CYS A 7 -12.83 16.68 33.04
N ASP A 8 -12.53 17.70 32.24
CA ASP A 8 -13.35 18.09 31.08
C ASP A 8 -13.22 17.18 29.84
N LYS A 9 -12.57 16.02 29.99
CA LYS A 9 -12.40 15.06 28.89
C LYS A 9 -13.67 14.23 28.68
N SER A 10 -14.04 14.04 27.42
CA SER A 10 -15.19 13.25 27.02
C SER A 10 -14.83 12.18 25.99
N TYR A 11 -15.52 11.03 26.05
CA TYR A 11 -15.18 9.83 25.32
C TYR A 11 -16.39 9.29 24.56
N GLN A 12 -16.17 8.74 23.37
CA GLN A 12 -17.26 8.16 22.57
C GLN A 12 -17.78 6.81 23.10
N ARG A 13 -17.00 6.11 23.93
CA ARG A 13 -17.35 4.79 24.47
C ARG A 13 -17.20 4.75 25.99
N LYS A 14 -18.18 4.17 26.70
CA LYS A 14 -18.17 4.03 28.16
C LYS A 14 -16.93 3.28 28.69
N SER A 15 -16.42 2.31 27.94
CA SER A 15 -15.18 1.59 28.30
C SER A 15 -13.93 2.48 28.29
N HIS A 16 -13.91 3.52 27.45
CA HIS A 16 -12.80 4.47 27.41
C HIS A 16 -12.91 5.49 28.54
N LEU A 17 -14.13 5.92 28.87
CA LEU A 17 -14.41 6.73 30.06
C LEU A 17 -13.95 6.00 31.33
N LEU A 18 -14.40 4.76 31.56
CA LEU A 18 -14.03 3.97 32.75
C LEU A 18 -12.51 3.76 32.88
N ARG A 19 -11.82 3.60 31.76
CA ARG A 19 -10.35 3.51 31.73
C ARG A 19 -9.68 4.82 32.13
N HIS A 20 -10.24 5.94 31.68
CA HIS A 20 -9.74 7.25 32.02
C HIS A 20 -10.04 7.60 33.48
N GLU A 21 -11.22 7.27 34.01
CA GLU A 21 -11.57 7.44 35.42
C GLU A 21 -10.64 6.63 36.34
N ALA A 22 -10.18 5.46 35.91
CA ALA A 22 -9.17 4.67 36.64
C ALA A 22 -7.81 5.37 36.78
N THR A 23 -7.52 6.40 35.96
CA THR A 23 -6.29 7.22 36.11
C THR A 23 -6.42 8.28 37.20
N HIS A 24 -7.64 8.68 37.56
CA HIS A 24 -7.90 9.62 38.65
C HIS A 24 -7.90 8.94 40.03
N THR A 25 -8.36 7.68 40.10
CA THR A 25 -8.50 6.94 41.36
C THR A 25 -7.25 6.16 41.78
N GLY A 26 -6.17 6.20 41.00
CA GLY A 26 -4.89 5.55 41.35
C GLY A 26 -4.97 4.01 41.46
N ALA A 27 -6.05 3.39 41.01
CA ALA A 27 -6.30 1.95 41.12
C ALA A 27 -5.49 1.11 40.10
N SER A 28 -4.18 1.33 40.01
CA SER A 28 -3.26 0.47 39.26
C SER A 28 -2.85 -0.73 40.13
N SER A 29 -3.34 -1.92 39.81
CA SER A 29 -3.20 -3.13 40.63
C SER A 29 -2.07 -4.08 40.18
N SER A 30 -1.07 -3.64 39.41
CA SER A 30 0.01 -4.55 38.98
C SER A 30 1.36 -3.86 38.86
N ILE A 31 2.24 -4.13 39.83
CA ILE A 31 3.62 -3.63 39.90
C ILE A 31 4.57 -4.69 39.35
N CYS A 32 5.58 -4.27 38.58
CA CYS A 32 6.64 -5.17 38.14
C CYS A 32 7.54 -5.56 39.33
N PRO A 33 7.76 -6.85 39.61
CA PRO A 33 8.57 -7.30 40.74
C PRO A 33 10.08 -7.04 40.58
N PHE A 34 10.53 -6.60 39.40
CA PHE A 34 11.95 -6.41 39.08
C PHE A 34 12.38 -4.94 39.04
N CYS A 35 11.47 -4.00 38.77
CA CYS A 35 11.79 -2.58 38.63
C CYS A 35 10.78 -1.65 39.32
N ASN A 36 9.80 -2.20 40.04
CA ASN A 36 8.75 -1.49 40.77
C ASN A 36 7.90 -0.50 39.95
N LYS A 37 7.93 -0.55 38.61
CA LYS A 37 7.01 0.22 37.76
C LYS A 37 5.58 -0.29 37.90
N ALA A 38 4.63 0.62 38.14
CA ALA A 38 3.20 0.33 38.23
C ALA A 38 2.53 0.40 36.85
N PHE A 39 1.63 -0.55 36.56
CA PHE A 39 0.88 -0.59 35.31
C PHE A 39 -0.62 -0.68 35.58
N LEU A 40 -1.40 0.00 34.74
CA LEU A 40 -2.87 0.02 34.81
C LEU A 40 -3.52 -1.30 34.36
N LYS A 41 -2.79 -2.17 33.67
CA LYS A 41 -3.28 -3.48 33.18
C LYS A 41 -2.28 -4.58 33.53
N GLN A 42 -2.76 -5.66 34.14
CA GLN A 42 -1.96 -6.83 34.50
C GLN A 42 -1.22 -7.44 33.29
N GLU A 43 -1.84 -7.44 32.10
CA GLU A 43 -1.23 -7.96 30.88
C GLU A 43 -0.03 -7.12 30.41
N VAL A 44 -0.09 -5.80 30.63
CA VAL A 44 1.00 -4.88 30.31
C VAL A 44 2.14 -5.06 31.32
N ALA A 45 1.81 -5.17 32.62
CA ALA A 45 2.79 -5.50 33.66
C ALA A 45 3.51 -6.83 33.37
N ARG A 46 2.78 -7.84 32.91
CA ARG A 46 3.30 -9.18 32.59
C ARG A 46 4.23 -9.17 31.38
N ARG A 47 3.89 -8.44 30.33
CA ARG A 47 4.77 -8.27 29.16
C ARG A 47 6.05 -7.55 29.57
N HIS A 48 5.91 -6.49 30.35
CA HIS A 48 7.04 -5.76 30.89
C HIS A 48 7.92 -6.63 31.79
N SER A 49 7.35 -7.41 32.71
CA SER A 49 8.12 -8.25 33.63
C SER A 49 8.93 -9.34 32.93
N LYS A 50 8.47 -9.85 31.77
CA LYS A 50 9.23 -10.82 30.95
C LYS A 50 10.49 -10.18 30.33
N LEU A 51 10.36 -8.96 29.83
CA LEU A 51 11.48 -8.21 29.27
C LEU A 51 12.42 -7.72 30.37
N CYS A 52 11.86 -7.33 31.51
CA CYS A 52 12.60 -6.93 32.70
C CYS A 52 13.42 -8.11 33.27
N ALA A 53 12.85 -9.32 33.31
CA ALA A 53 13.56 -10.54 33.71
C ALA A 53 14.77 -10.83 32.78
N LYS A 54 14.61 -10.64 31.47
CA LYS A 54 15.71 -10.78 30.48
C LYS A 54 16.78 -9.69 30.65
N LYS A 55 16.38 -8.44 30.94
CA LYS A 55 17.28 -7.30 31.15
C LYS A 55 18.10 -7.40 32.45
N TYR A 56 17.53 -7.98 33.50
CA TYR A 56 18.19 -8.13 34.81
C TYR A 56 18.72 -9.55 35.07
N ASN A 57 18.79 -10.42 34.06
CA ASN A 57 19.22 -11.82 34.16
C ASN A 57 18.56 -12.59 35.34
N ARG A 58 17.24 -12.46 35.50
CA ARG A 58 16.46 -13.15 36.54
C ARG A 58 15.45 -14.14 35.95
N PRO A 59 15.08 -15.20 36.69
CA PRO A 59 14.12 -16.19 36.20
C PRO A 59 12.73 -15.56 35.95
N PRO A 60 12.04 -15.96 34.87
CA PRO A 60 10.75 -15.39 34.49
C PRO A 60 9.65 -15.74 35.52
N PRO A 61 8.67 -14.85 35.73
CA PRO A 61 7.58 -15.11 36.67
C PRO A 61 6.69 -16.28 36.22
N PRO A 62 6.13 -17.07 37.16
CA PRO A 62 5.38 -18.28 36.85
C PRO A 62 4.08 -17.98 36.06
N PRO A 63 3.63 -18.90 35.18
CA PRO A 63 2.42 -18.72 34.39
C PRO A 63 1.16 -18.77 35.27
N SER A 64 0.29 -17.76 35.16
CA SER A 64 -1.04 -17.77 35.78
C SER A 64 -1.98 -18.73 35.03
N ARG A 65 -2.74 -19.56 35.76
CA ARG A 65 -3.74 -20.48 35.19
C ARG A 65 -4.78 -19.73 34.33
N PRO A 66 -5.14 -20.22 33.14
CA PRO A 66 -6.18 -19.59 32.31
C PRO A 66 -7.53 -19.63 33.02
N GLY A 67 -8.17 -18.46 33.16
CA GLY A 67 -9.54 -18.37 33.67
C GLY A 67 -10.54 -19.01 32.70
N ARG A 68 -11.48 -19.79 33.25
CA ARG A 68 -12.58 -20.46 32.54
C ARG A 68 -13.46 -19.41 31.82
N LYS A 69 -13.53 -19.42 30.49
CA LYS A 69 -14.45 -18.55 29.73
C LYS A 69 -15.90 -18.92 30.06
N LYS A 70 -16.74 -17.92 30.36
CA LYS A 70 -18.18 -18.11 30.67
C LYS A 70 -18.93 -18.50 29.38
N ARG A 71 -19.68 -19.60 29.41
CA ARG A 71 -20.46 -20.14 28.27
C ARG A 71 -21.76 -19.34 28.06
N SER A 72 -21.93 -18.73 26.88
CA SER A 72 -23.23 -18.37 26.30
C SER A 72 -23.85 -19.62 25.65
N CYS A 73 -25.17 -19.66 25.44
CA CYS A 73 -25.78 -20.74 24.64
C CYS A 73 -25.25 -20.67 23.20
N ASP A 74 -25.29 -21.80 22.50
CA ASP A 74 -24.71 -21.96 21.17
C ASP A 74 -25.34 -20.96 20.19
N GLU A 75 -26.64 -20.73 20.31
CA GLU A 75 -27.37 -19.84 19.40
C GLU A 75 -27.09 -18.35 19.65
N CYS A 76 -27.05 -17.92 20.91
CA CYS A 76 -26.63 -16.55 21.22
C CYS A 76 -25.14 -16.33 20.97
N SER A 77 -24.32 -17.38 21.09
CA SER A 77 -22.89 -17.37 20.74
C SER A 77 -22.71 -17.17 19.24
N TYR A 78 -23.42 -17.95 18.42
CA TYR A 78 -23.42 -17.82 16.96
C TYR A 78 -23.91 -16.45 16.52
N ALA A 79 -25.00 -15.97 17.13
CA ALA A 79 -25.54 -14.64 16.86
C ALA A 79 -24.73 -13.47 17.49
N LYS A 80 -23.62 -13.74 18.20
CA LYS A 80 -22.79 -12.76 18.94
C LYS A 80 -23.61 -11.79 19.80
N THR A 81 -24.63 -12.29 20.47
CA THR A 81 -25.57 -11.48 21.24
C THR A 81 -25.61 -11.89 22.71
N ALA A 82 -26.13 -10.99 23.56
CA ALA A 82 -26.19 -11.23 24.99
C ALA A 82 -27.11 -12.43 25.31
N CYS A 83 -26.56 -13.41 26.04
CA CYS A 83 -27.28 -14.55 26.57
C CYS A 83 -27.46 -14.36 28.07
N ASP A 84 -28.69 -14.45 28.56
CA ASP A 84 -29.03 -14.43 29.98
C ASP A 84 -28.73 -15.76 30.69
N LYS A 85 -28.31 -16.77 29.93
CA LYS A 85 -27.82 -18.09 30.38
C LYS A 85 -28.86 -18.93 31.12
N GLN A 86 -30.13 -18.59 30.99
CA GLN A 86 -31.23 -19.48 31.39
C GLN A 86 -31.37 -20.60 30.35
N SER A 87 -32.00 -21.71 30.71
CA SER A 87 -32.25 -22.83 29.78
C SER A 87 -33.74 -23.15 29.74
N PRO A 88 -34.48 -22.77 28.67
CA PRO A 88 -34.01 -21.99 27.52
C PRO A 88 -33.70 -20.53 27.88
N CYS A 89 -32.79 -19.90 27.16
CA CYS A 89 -32.45 -18.49 27.38
C CYS A 89 -33.61 -17.62 26.87
N SER A 90 -33.95 -16.51 27.55
CA SER A 90 -35.20 -15.77 27.27
C SER A 90 -35.29 -15.32 25.81
N ARG A 91 -34.14 -15.06 25.19
CA ARG A 91 -34.04 -14.70 23.77
C ARG A 91 -34.34 -15.88 22.83
N CYS A 92 -33.78 -17.05 23.10
CA CYS A 92 -34.11 -18.24 22.30
C CYS A 92 -35.59 -18.60 22.48
N GLN A 93 -36.12 -18.45 23.69
CA GLN A 93 -37.53 -18.68 23.99
C GLN A 93 -38.44 -17.71 23.23
N SER A 94 -38.13 -16.41 23.21
CA SER A 94 -38.95 -15.42 22.49
C SER A 94 -38.87 -15.57 20.97
N LEU A 95 -37.77 -16.10 20.45
CA LEU A 95 -37.59 -16.37 19.02
C LEU A 95 -38.05 -17.77 18.61
N GLY A 96 -38.57 -18.58 19.54
CA GLY A 96 -38.95 -19.97 19.29
C GLY A 96 -37.80 -20.87 18.84
N ARG A 97 -36.55 -20.51 19.16
CA ARG A 97 -35.34 -21.24 18.74
C ARG A 97 -34.85 -22.20 19.83
N GLN A 98 -34.26 -23.32 19.41
CA GLN A 98 -33.68 -24.29 20.32
C GLN A 98 -32.45 -23.70 21.02
N CYS A 99 -32.44 -23.74 22.35
CA CYS A 99 -31.36 -23.20 23.17
C CYS A 99 -30.51 -24.35 23.73
N SER A 100 -29.30 -24.53 23.22
CA SER A 100 -28.34 -25.53 23.70
C SER A 100 -27.09 -24.87 24.31
N PHE A 101 -26.49 -25.53 25.29
CA PHE A 101 -25.20 -25.15 25.87
C PHE A 101 -24.30 -26.39 25.77
N GLY A 102 -23.49 -26.52 24.73
CA GLY A 102 -22.79 -27.77 24.43
C GLY A 102 -22.00 -28.41 25.60
N SER A 103 -22.45 -29.58 26.09
CA SER A 103 -21.81 -30.89 25.86
C SER A 103 -22.64 -32.02 26.52
N GLU A 104 -23.12 -33.00 25.75
CA GLU A 104 -23.03 -34.45 26.03
C GLU A 104 -23.71 -35.27 24.94
N ALA A 105 -23.08 -36.41 24.62
CA ALA A 105 -23.56 -37.45 23.72
C ALA A 105 -24.30 -38.53 24.52
N SER A 106 -25.47 -38.96 24.06
CA SER A 106 -26.00 -40.32 24.23
C SER A 106 -27.17 -40.56 23.26
N SER A 107 -27.23 -41.78 22.75
CA SER A 107 -28.26 -42.40 21.87
C SER A 107 -28.73 -43.70 22.53
N PRO A 108 -29.68 -44.50 22.00
CA PRO A 108 -30.94 -44.24 21.28
C PRO A 108 -32.14 -45.05 21.90
N THR A 109 -33.40 -44.78 21.54
CA THR A 109 -34.47 -45.81 21.39
C THR A 109 -35.77 -45.29 20.73
N ASP A 110 -36.21 -46.05 19.72
CA ASP A 110 -37.57 -46.39 19.22
C ASP A 110 -38.55 -45.36 18.56
N THR A 111 -38.62 -45.51 17.22
CA THR A 111 -39.67 -45.39 16.17
C THR A 111 -41.18 -45.36 16.58
N PRO A 112 -42.17 -45.00 15.70
CA PRO A 112 -42.08 -44.71 14.24
C PRO A 112 -42.93 -43.56 13.64
N CYS A 113 -42.43 -43.08 12.48
CA CYS A 113 -43.11 -42.75 11.22
C CYS A 113 -44.32 -41.81 11.18
N LEU A 114 -44.20 -40.72 10.40
CA LEU A 114 -45.11 -40.35 9.30
C LEU A 114 -44.41 -39.30 8.38
N THR A 115 -44.04 -39.76 7.18
CA THR A 115 -43.76 -39.04 5.90
C THR A 115 -43.34 -37.56 5.89
N PRO A 116 -42.18 -37.20 5.29
CA PRO A 116 -41.92 -35.86 4.77
C PRO A 116 -42.21 -35.75 3.26
N ALA A 117 -43.09 -34.81 2.92
CA ALA A 117 -43.19 -34.19 1.59
C ALA A 117 -41.99 -33.24 1.36
N PRO A 118 -41.66 -32.86 0.11
CA PRO A 118 -40.30 -32.53 -0.29
C PRO A 118 -39.77 -31.23 0.33
N LEU A 119 -38.60 -31.33 0.96
CA LEU A 119 -37.81 -30.21 1.46
C LEU A 119 -37.36 -29.33 0.30
N SER A 120 -37.81 -28.08 0.33
CA SER A 120 -37.14 -26.97 -0.33
C SER A 120 -35.74 -26.79 0.30
N PRO A 121 -34.67 -26.59 -0.48
CA PRO A 121 -33.33 -26.45 0.09
C PRO A 121 -33.20 -25.12 0.83
N THR A 122 -33.08 -25.20 2.16
CA THR A 122 -32.52 -24.17 3.03
C THR A 122 -31.10 -23.82 2.58
N PRO A 123 -30.70 -22.54 2.55
CA PRO A 123 -29.41 -22.13 2.01
C PRO A 123 -28.29 -22.50 2.96
N SER A 124 -27.41 -23.38 2.50
CA SER A 124 -26.05 -23.52 3.02
C SER A 124 -25.32 -22.19 2.84
N HIS A 125 -24.80 -21.63 3.93
CA HIS A 125 -23.74 -20.61 3.85
C HIS A 125 -22.43 -21.30 3.46
N THR A 126 -22.37 -21.75 2.22
CA THR A 126 -21.16 -21.66 1.42
C THR A 126 -20.90 -20.16 1.21
N SER A 127 -19.66 -19.73 1.41
CA SER A 127 -19.18 -18.44 0.87
C SER A 127 -19.10 -18.54 -0.65
N LEU A 128 -20.25 -18.73 -1.29
CA LEU A 128 -20.48 -18.35 -2.67
C LEU A 128 -20.70 -16.84 -2.61
N THR A 129 -19.63 -16.06 -2.80
CA THR A 129 -19.83 -14.71 -3.32
C THR A 129 -20.64 -14.90 -4.60
N ASN A 130 -21.90 -14.44 -4.58
CA ASN A 130 -22.66 -14.22 -5.80
C ASN A 130 -21.78 -13.29 -6.66
N LYS A 131 -21.00 -13.86 -7.58
CA LYS A 131 -20.16 -13.14 -8.54
C LYS A 131 -21.08 -12.42 -9.51
N ARG A 132 -21.70 -11.33 -9.06
CA ARG A 132 -22.31 -10.37 -9.96
C ARG A 132 -21.16 -9.68 -10.69
N PRO A 133 -21.16 -9.63 -12.04
CA PRO A 133 -20.21 -8.83 -12.78
C PRO A 133 -20.19 -7.39 -12.26
N PHE A 134 -19.00 -6.78 -12.25
CA PHE A 134 -18.78 -5.38 -11.89
C PHE A 134 -19.07 -4.96 -10.43
N PHE A 135 -18.99 -5.85 -9.45
CA PHE A 135 -19.23 -5.47 -8.04
C PHE A 135 -18.32 -4.33 -7.57
N PHE A 136 -17.00 -4.48 -7.78
CA PHE A 136 -16.02 -3.49 -7.38
C PHE A 136 -16.12 -2.23 -8.25
N LEU A 137 -16.13 -2.36 -9.57
CA LEU A 137 -16.15 -1.23 -10.49
C LEU A 137 -17.42 -0.40 -10.35
N SER A 138 -18.58 -1.03 -10.09
CA SER A 138 -19.82 -0.30 -9.82
C SER A 138 -19.72 0.55 -8.56
N HIS A 139 -19.14 0.01 -7.48
CA HIS A 139 -18.94 0.76 -6.23
C HIS A 139 -17.88 1.86 -6.39
N PHE A 140 -16.78 1.56 -7.08
CA PHE A 140 -15.66 2.47 -7.32
C PHE A 140 -16.08 3.71 -8.10
N THR A 141 -16.87 3.50 -9.14
CA THR A 141 -17.26 4.55 -10.10
C THR A 141 -18.48 5.34 -9.66
N ASP A 142 -19.21 4.87 -8.65
CA ASP A 142 -20.41 5.52 -8.12
C ASP A 142 -20.08 6.97 -7.67
N PRO A 143 -20.72 8.00 -8.28
CA PRO A 143 -20.54 9.38 -7.88
C PRO A 143 -20.97 9.66 -6.44
N SER A 144 -21.90 8.88 -5.87
CA SER A 144 -22.40 9.02 -4.50
C SER A 144 -21.42 8.51 -3.44
N VAL A 145 -20.48 7.65 -3.83
CA VAL A 145 -19.41 7.17 -2.94
C VAL A 145 -18.35 8.27 -2.87
N VAL A 146 -18.30 9.00 -1.74
CA VAL A 146 -17.35 10.10 -1.55
C VAL A 146 -16.07 9.65 -0.81
N LYS A 147 -16.10 8.52 -0.10
CA LYS A 147 -15.00 8.01 0.74
C LYS A 147 -14.59 6.60 0.33
N ASP A 148 -13.31 6.28 0.51
CA ASP A 148 -12.70 4.95 0.31
C ASP A 148 -12.78 4.41 -1.13
N LYS A 149 -12.80 5.30 -2.14
CA LYS A 149 -12.82 4.90 -3.55
C LYS A 149 -11.70 3.94 -3.90
N LEU A 150 -10.51 4.13 -3.33
CA LEU A 150 -9.33 3.33 -3.69
C LEU A 150 -9.26 1.98 -2.95
N ALA A 151 -10.24 1.64 -2.10
CA ALA A 151 -10.24 0.45 -1.24
C ALA A 151 -8.95 0.28 -0.40
N ILE A 152 -8.23 1.38 -0.12
CA ILE A 152 -6.92 1.34 0.53
C ILE A 152 -7.10 1.01 2.01
N ALA A 153 -8.18 1.46 2.65
CA ALA A 153 -8.46 1.14 4.04
C ALA A 153 -8.80 -0.34 4.24
N GLU A 154 -9.39 -1.00 3.25
CA GLU A 154 -9.62 -2.45 3.25
C GLU A 154 -8.29 -3.21 3.13
N THR A 155 -7.44 -2.82 2.17
CA THR A 155 -6.12 -3.43 1.95
C THR A 155 -5.20 -3.25 3.18
N ALA A 156 -5.23 -2.08 3.83
CA ALA A 156 -4.49 -1.82 5.06
C ALA A 156 -4.88 -2.74 6.23
N ARG A 157 -6.14 -3.19 6.30
CA ARG A 157 -6.60 -4.13 7.34
C ARG A 157 -6.10 -5.54 7.13
N CYS A 158 -5.86 -5.93 5.88
CA CYS A 158 -5.45 -7.27 5.48
C CYS A 158 -3.91 -7.40 5.32
N SER A 159 -3.18 -6.29 5.35
CA SER A 159 -1.73 -6.27 5.18
C SER A 159 -0.98 -6.98 6.32
N THR A 160 0.15 -7.60 5.97
CA THR A 160 1.06 -8.18 6.97
C THR A 160 1.68 -7.07 7.80
N LYS A 161 1.52 -7.15 9.13
CA LYS A 161 2.18 -6.20 10.05
C LYS A 161 3.69 -6.42 10.00
N ARG A 162 4.43 -5.48 9.39
CA ARG A 162 5.89 -5.43 9.46
C ARG A 162 6.35 -5.23 10.91
N ASN A 163 7.51 -5.80 11.25
CA ASN A 163 8.18 -5.48 12.50
C ASN A 163 8.90 -4.12 12.34
N LEU A 164 8.20 -3.05 12.72
CA LEU A 164 8.67 -1.67 12.58
C LEU A 164 9.47 -1.20 13.81
N ASP A 165 9.79 -2.11 14.74
CA ASP A 165 10.49 -1.78 15.99
C ASP A 165 11.90 -1.20 15.72
N ALA A 166 12.56 -1.63 14.64
CA ALA A 166 13.86 -1.10 14.22
C ALA A 166 13.79 0.37 13.74
N LEU A 167 12.73 0.74 13.02
CA LEU A 167 12.52 2.11 12.55
C LEU A 167 12.27 3.05 13.73
N ASN A 168 11.53 2.59 14.75
CA ASN A 168 11.26 3.37 15.96
C ASN A 168 12.51 3.62 16.80
N LEU A 169 13.36 2.60 16.98
CA LEU A 169 14.62 2.73 17.72
C LEU A 169 15.57 3.72 17.03
N ASN A 170 15.74 3.61 15.72
CA ASN A 170 16.65 4.47 14.97
C ASN A 170 16.17 5.94 14.88
N LEU A 171 14.86 6.19 14.83
CA LEU A 171 14.33 7.57 14.79
C LEU A 171 14.36 8.28 16.14
N GLU A 172 14.09 7.58 17.25
CA GLU A 172 14.09 8.20 18.59
C GLU A 172 15.49 8.64 19.02
N ASP A 173 16.52 7.83 18.72
CA ASP A 173 17.92 8.18 18.97
C ASP A 173 18.41 9.29 18.02
N ALA A 174 17.83 9.39 16.82
CA ALA A 174 18.18 10.38 15.83
C ALA A 174 17.68 11.82 16.11
N LEU A 175 16.89 12.06 17.15
CA LEU A 175 16.32 13.41 17.39
C LEU A 175 16.40 13.86 18.88
N SER A 176 17.18 13.18 19.71
CA SER A 176 17.33 13.52 21.13
C SER A 176 18.21 14.77 21.36
N PRO A 177 17.70 15.84 22.03
CA PRO A 177 18.46 17.08 22.27
C PRO A 177 19.65 16.91 23.24
N PHE A 178 19.68 15.83 24.02
CA PHE A 178 20.54 15.73 25.19
C PHE A 178 22.02 15.50 24.86
N TYR A 179 22.33 14.97 23.67
CA TYR A 179 23.72 14.71 23.24
C TYR A 179 24.36 15.87 22.47
N ALA A 180 23.58 16.78 21.88
CA ALA A 180 24.10 17.95 21.18
C ALA A 180 24.77 18.97 22.14
N MET A 181 24.26 19.08 23.37
CA MET A 181 24.79 20.00 24.39
C MET A 181 26.13 19.53 24.97
N GLN A 182 26.38 18.21 25.02
CA GLN A 182 27.59 17.64 25.61
C GLN A 182 28.81 17.72 24.67
N SER A 183 28.57 17.83 23.37
CA SER A 183 29.64 18.02 22.37
C SER A 183 30.16 19.47 22.34
N PHE A 184 29.31 20.46 22.63
CA PHE A 184 29.69 21.88 22.63
C PHE A 184 30.64 22.27 23.79
N MET A 185 30.57 21.57 24.93
CA MET A 185 31.39 21.88 26.11
C MET A 185 32.77 21.22 26.14
N ASN A 186 33.08 20.30 25.22
CA ASN A 186 34.36 19.58 25.20
C ASN A 186 35.39 20.13 24.19
N SER A 187 35.17 21.30 23.60
CA SER A 187 36.06 21.86 22.56
C SER A 187 36.84 23.12 22.96
N PHE A 188 37.33 23.19 24.21
CA PHE A 188 38.32 24.20 24.61
C PHE A 188 39.72 23.59 24.89
N ALA A 189 40.52 23.55 23.82
CA ALA A 189 41.99 23.78 23.68
C ALA A 189 43.02 22.83 24.37
N PRO A 190 44.35 22.88 24.04
CA PRO A 190 45.04 23.33 22.80
C PRO A 190 46.18 22.39 22.27
N VAL A 191 46.50 22.52 20.96
CA VAL A 191 47.83 22.54 20.28
C VAL A 191 48.92 21.51 20.67
N ASP A 192 49.39 20.67 19.71
CA ASP A 192 50.77 20.74 19.16
C ASP A 192 51.09 19.79 17.99
N MET A 193 52.13 20.17 17.26
CA MET A 193 52.62 19.74 15.94
C MET A 193 53.68 18.59 15.98
N PHE A 194 53.84 17.89 14.84
CA PHE A 194 54.99 17.08 14.35
C PHE A 194 55.33 15.66 14.92
N PHE A 195 55.22 14.63 14.06
CA PHE A 195 56.28 13.73 13.52
C PHE A 195 55.68 12.41 12.94
N GLN A 196 56.03 12.07 11.70
CA GLN A 196 56.10 10.69 11.16
C GLN A 196 57.59 10.37 10.91
N PRO A 197 58.10 9.10 10.80
CA PRO A 197 57.47 7.86 10.27
C PRO A 197 57.96 6.56 11.04
N PRO A 198 58.00 5.30 10.51
CA PRO A 198 57.36 4.65 9.34
C PRO A 198 56.54 3.38 9.68
N PHE A 199 55.70 2.93 8.73
CA PHE A 199 54.89 1.70 8.78
C PHE A 199 55.72 0.41 8.90
N PRO A 200 55.13 -0.69 9.43
CA PRO A 200 54.82 -1.79 8.51
C PRO A 200 53.51 -2.57 8.78
N LEU A 201 52.95 -3.03 7.65
CA LEU A 201 52.04 -4.16 7.41
C LEU A 201 51.02 -4.59 8.48
N GLY A 202 49.75 -4.35 8.15
CA GLY A 202 48.60 -5.04 8.77
C GLY A 202 47.35 -4.17 8.85
N GLN A 203 46.77 -3.75 7.72
CA GLN A 203 45.45 -3.11 7.71
C GLN A 203 44.40 -4.10 7.21
N HIS A 204 43.75 -4.78 8.16
CA HIS A 204 42.29 -4.93 8.05
C HIS A 204 41.72 -3.54 8.32
N HIS A 205 41.03 -2.94 7.35
CA HIS A 205 40.05 -1.91 7.66
C HIS A 205 38.85 -2.63 8.29
N PRO A 206 38.52 -2.41 9.57
CA PRO A 206 37.14 -2.58 9.97
C PRO A 206 36.37 -1.50 9.18
N MET A 207 35.35 -1.91 8.44
CA MET A 207 34.32 -0.99 7.98
C MET A 207 33.87 -0.19 9.20
N ASP A 208 34.18 1.11 9.22
CA ASP A 208 33.75 2.04 10.24
C ASP A 208 32.22 1.96 10.33
N PHE A 209 31.73 1.30 11.37
CA PHE A 209 30.38 1.48 11.85
C PHE A 209 30.25 2.97 12.18
N MET A 210 29.54 3.70 11.32
CA MET A 210 29.24 5.10 11.55
C MET A 210 28.64 5.25 12.95
N SER A 211 29.29 6.05 13.79
CA SER A 211 28.87 6.31 15.16
C SER A 211 27.43 6.84 15.18
N GLU A 212 26.57 6.23 16.01
CA GLU A 212 25.14 6.55 16.18
C GLU A 212 24.87 8.06 16.40
N GLY A 213 25.85 8.83 16.89
CA GLY A 213 25.75 10.29 17.06
C GLY A 213 25.70 11.11 15.77
N ALA A 214 26.21 10.60 14.64
CA ALA A 214 26.24 11.33 13.36
C ALA A 214 24.92 11.24 12.57
N LEU A 215 24.15 10.16 12.77
CA LEU A 215 22.84 9.97 12.14
C LEU A 215 21.79 10.95 12.69
N SER A 216 21.95 11.31 13.97
CA SER A 216 21.03 12.15 14.76
C SER A 216 20.99 13.62 14.34
N SER A 217 22.13 14.21 13.96
CA SER A 217 22.15 15.59 13.47
C SER A 217 21.60 15.73 12.04
N ARG A 218 21.65 14.66 11.24
CA ARG A 218 21.30 14.69 9.81
C ARG A 218 19.79 14.75 9.57
N LEU A 219 19.01 13.89 10.22
CA LEU A 219 17.55 13.87 10.06
C LEU A 219 16.92 15.16 10.59
N ALA A 220 17.40 15.67 11.73
CA ALA A 220 16.93 16.95 12.28
C ALA A 220 17.13 18.10 11.28
N LYS A 221 18.32 18.18 10.70
CA LYS A 221 18.64 19.17 9.66
C LYS A 221 17.73 18.98 8.44
N GLN A 222 17.59 17.75 7.97
CA GLN A 222 16.76 17.43 6.81
C GLN A 222 15.30 17.86 6.99
N LEU A 223 14.72 17.64 8.17
CA LEU A 223 13.35 18.08 8.48
C LEU A 223 13.22 19.61 8.49
N ASN A 224 14.22 20.32 9.02
CA ASN A 224 14.23 21.78 8.99
C ASN A 224 14.33 22.32 7.55
N ASP A 225 15.20 21.74 6.73
CA ASP A 225 15.37 22.11 5.32
C ASP A 225 14.05 21.85 4.55
N LEU A 226 13.41 20.70 4.77
CA LEU A 226 12.11 20.37 4.18
C LEU A 226 11.01 21.37 4.59
N MET A 227 10.92 21.73 5.87
CA MET A 227 9.92 22.71 6.32
C MET A 227 10.14 24.08 5.68
N ALA A 228 11.40 24.52 5.55
CA ALA A 228 11.74 25.79 4.90
C ALA A 228 11.33 25.79 3.42
N ASP A 229 11.66 24.72 2.68
CA ASP A 229 11.32 24.56 1.27
C ASP A 229 9.79 24.57 1.03
N LEU A 230 9.03 23.94 1.92
CA LEU A 230 7.56 23.94 1.84
C LEU A 230 6.97 25.34 2.10
N VAL A 231 7.52 26.09 3.05
CA VAL A 231 7.09 27.48 3.32
C VAL A 231 7.44 28.38 2.13
N GLU A 232 8.62 28.25 1.55
CA GLU A 232 9.02 28.99 0.35
C GLU A 232 8.12 28.67 -0.85
N THR A 233 7.83 27.38 -1.05
CA THR A 233 6.89 26.93 -2.09
C THR A 233 5.52 27.52 -1.86
N SER A 234 4.99 27.48 -0.63
CA SER A 234 3.70 28.08 -0.29
C SER A 234 3.67 29.58 -0.57
N ASN A 235 4.73 30.32 -0.23
CA ASN A 235 4.81 31.76 -0.45
C ASN A 235 4.86 32.18 -1.93
N SER A 236 5.41 31.31 -2.78
CA SER A 236 5.53 31.55 -4.21
C SER A 236 4.34 31.02 -5.02
N MET A 237 3.44 30.25 -4.42
CA MET A 237 2.14 29.94 -5.02
C MET A 237 1.30 31.21 -5.08
N GLY A 238 0.95 31.64 -6.28
CA GLY A 238 0.08 32.81 -6.50
C GLY A 238 -1.34 32.50 -6.05
N PHE A 239 -1.69 32.84 -4.81
CA PHE A 239 -3.07 32.79 -4.36
C PHE A 239 -3.85 33.92 -5.04
N GLU A 240 -4.68 33.57 -6.01
CA GLU A 240 -5.67 34.51 -6.54
C GLU A 240 -6.57 34.95 -5.37
N SER A 241 -6.82 36.26 -5.32
CA SER A 241 -7.39 37.08 -4.23
C SER A 241 -8.72 36.61 -3.61
N GLU A 242 -9.31 35.50 -4.04
CA GLU A 242 -10.63 35.04 -3.63
C GLU A 242 -10.65 33.70 -2.87
N SER A 243 -9.54 32.97 -2.78
CA SER A 243 -9.46 31.78 -1.91
C SER A 243 -8.81 32.13 -0.57
N HIS A 244 -9.55 31.98 0.53
CA HIS A 244 -9.06 32.17 1.90
C HIS A 244 -8.05 31.10 2.36
N GLN A 245 -7.17 30.62 1.47
CA GLN A 245 -6.19 29.61 1.80
C GLN A 245 -5.00 30.28 2.50
N LYS A 246 -4.92 30.09 3.82
CA LYS A 246 -3.82 30.61 4.65
C LYS A 246 -2.50 30.02 4.15
N ARG A 247 -1.51 30.89 3.90
CA ARG A 247 -0.14 30.46 3.59
C ARG A 247 0.41 29.62 4.73
N LEU A 248 1.26 28.63 4.40
CA LEU A 248 1.92 27.82 5.41
C LEU A 248 2.93 28.67 6.18
N ASP A 249 2.86 28.57 7.51
CA ASP A 249 3.85 29.13 8.41
C ASP A 249 4.68 28.00 9.00
N ILE A 250 5.96 28.26 9.27
CA ILE A 250 6.84 27.26 9.90
C ILE A 250 6.31 26.81 11.26
N SER A 251 5.63 27.69 12.01
CA SER A 251 4.99 27.37 13.28
C SER A 251 3.84 26.37 13.16
N ASP A 252 3.19 26.30 11.99
CA ASP A 252 2.15 25.30 11.69
C ASP A 252 2.78 23.92 11.38
N LEU A 253 4.05 23.89 10.94
CA LEU A 253 4.76 22.67 10.52
C LEU A 253 5.60 22.02 11.64
N VAL A 254 6.24 22.81 12.50
CA VAL A 254 7.07 22.31 13.62
C VAL A 254 6.40 21.22 14.46
N PRO A 255 5.12 21.34 14.89
CA PRO A 255 4.48 20.29 15.69
C PRO A 255 4.12 19.03 14.87
N LEU A 256 4.20 19.10 13.54
CA LEU A 256 3.90 18.00 12.63
C LEU A 256 5.15 17.20 12.27
N PHE A 257 6.27 17.86 11.94
CA PHE A 257 7.53 17.23 11.52
C PHE A 257 8.40 16.83 12.71
N THR A 258 7.94 15.85 13.49
CA THR A 258 8.64 15.30 14.66
C THR A 258 9.00 13.82 14.44
N ALA A 259 10.00 13.30 15.15
CA ALA A 259 10.37 11.86 15.09
C ALA A 259 9.17 10.93 15.30
N PRO A 260 8.35 11.13 16.36
CA PRO A 260 7.20 10.27 16.62
C PRO A 260 6.18 10.30 15.49
N ASN A 261 5.87 11.47 14.93
CA ASN A 261 4.94 11.59 13.82
C ASN A 261 5.51 10.96 12.54
N LEU A 262 6.80 11.18 12.27
CA LEU A 262 7.49 10.61 11.12
C LEU A 262 7.46 9.07 11.16
N SER A 263 7.77 8.47 12.32
CA SER A 263 7.65 7.03 12.54
C SER A 263 6.22 6.54 12.30
N ILE A 264 5.22 7.18 12.88
CA ILE A 264 3.80 6.79 12.75
C ILE A 264 3.37 6.82 11.29
N PHE A 265 3.68 7.88 10.56
CA PHE A 265 3.22 8.06 9.19
C PHE A 265 3.99 7.18 8.20
N ILE A 266 5.32 7.05 8.32
CA ILE A 266 6.07 6.08 7.50
C ILE A 266 5.53 4.66 7.73
N SER A 267 5.29 4.29 8.98
CA SER A 267 4.69 3.01 9.34
C SER A 267 3.32 2.82 8.68
N ALA A 268 2.47 3.84 8.72
CA ALA A 268 1.13 3.80 8.13
C ALA A 268 1.17 3.71 6.59
N TYR A 269 2.10 4.41 5.93
CA TYR A 269 2.32 4.31 4.49
C TYR A 269 2.65 2.88 4.07
N PHE A 270 3.65 2.28 4.72
CA PHE A 270 4.11 0.94 4.39
C PHE A 270 3.05 -0.13 4.72
N GLN A 271 2.20 0.08 5.72
CA GLN A 271 1.08 -0.81 6.04
C GLN A 271 -0.15 -0.62 5.12
N SER A 272 -0.22 0.47 4.36
CA SER A 272 -1.41 0.85 3.60
C SER A 272 -1.08 1.04 2.11
N LEU A 273 -0.74 2.27 1.70
CA LEU A 273 -0.60 2.65 0.28
C LEU A 273 0.47 1.84 -0.47
N HIS A 274 1.55 1.44 0.21
CA HIS A 274 2.64 0.66 -0.37
C HIS A 274 2.18 -0.58 -1.13
N TRP A 275 1.12 -1.27 -0.68
CA TRP A 275 0.63 -2.48 -1.36
C TRP A 275 -0.10 -2.19 -2.68
N HIS A 276 -0.55 -0.95 -2.89
CA HIS A 276 -1.11 -0.51 -4.16
C HIS A 276 -0.04 0.09 -5.09
N LEU A 277 1.01 0.66 -4.49
CA LEU A 277 2.09 1.35 -5.18
C LEU A 277 3.46 0.95 -4.59
N PRO A 278 3.91 -0.31 -4.75
CA PRO A 278 5.16 -0.84 -4.19
C PRO A 278 6.35 -0.39 -5.03
N ILE A 279 6.54 0.93 -5.12
CA ILE A 279 7.65 1.56 -5.84
C ILE A 279 8.80 1.95 -4.91
N VAL A 280 8.62 1.83 -3.58
CA VAL A 280 9.65 2.12 -2.57
C VAL A 280 9.98 0.84 -1.83
N HIS A 281 11.25 0.44 -1.81
CA HIS A 281 11.67 -0.77 -1.11
C HIS A 281 11.86 -0.49 0.39
N PHE A 282 10.98 -1.04 1.24
CA PHE A 282 10.99 -0.79 2.68
C PHE A 282 12.33 -1.14 3.37
N PRO A 283 12.93 -2.34 3.16
CA PRO A 283 14.16 -2.71 3.87
C PRO A 283 15.38 -1.84 3.56
N THR A 284 15.41 -1.15 2.42
CA THR A 284 16.51 -0.24 2.05
C THR A 284 16.13 1.23 2.22
N PHE A 285 14.90 1.52 2.68
CA PHE A 285 14.43 2.87 2.90
C PHE A 285 15.05 3.43 4.19
N ASP A 286 15.78 4.54 4.08
CA ASP A 286 16.35 5.27 5.20
C ASP A 286 15.84 6.72 5.20
N PRO A 287 14.98 7.11 6.16
CA PRO A 287 14.40 8.44 6.20
C PRO A 287 15.43 9.56 6.35
N GLY A 288 16.64 9.29 6.85
CA GLY A 288 17.72 10.28 6.96
C GLY A 288 18.61 10.39 5.72
N ASN A 289 18.39 9.56 4.70
CA ASN A 289 19.23 9.51 3.49
C ASN A 289 18.44 9.59 2.17
N VAL A 290 17.11 9.46 2.20
CA VAL A 290 16.25 9.74 1.03
C VAL A 290 16.08 11.25 0.81
N SER A 291 15.67 11.64 -0.39
CA SER A 291 15.34 13.03 -0.73
C SER A 291 14.13 13.56 0.05
N ASN A 292 14.11 14.89 0.22
CA ASN A 292 13.00 15.61 0.82
C ASN A 292 11.67 15.36 0.09
N PHE A 293 11.71 15.22 -1.24
CA PHE A 293 10.56 14.92 -2.09
C PHE A 293 9.92 13.56 -1.75
N LEU A 294 10.75 12.51 -1.67
CA LEU A 294 10.25 11.18 -1.32
C LEU A 294 9.77 11.16 0.13
N LEU A 295 10.53 11.77 1.05
CA LEU A 295 10.19 11.83 2.47
C LEU A 295 8.82 12.49 2.70
N ILE A 296 8.56 13.66 2.11
CA ILE A 296 7.27 14.36 2.28
C ILE A 296 6.11 13.59 1.66
N SER A 297 6.31 12.95 0.51
CA SER A 297 5.25 12.17 -0.14
C SER A 297 4.83 10.95 0.70
N ILE A 298 5.79 10.21 1.26
CA ILE A 298 5.54 9.08 2.17
C ILE A 298 4.91 9.56 3.47
N PHE A 299 5.40 10.68 4.03
CA PHE A 299 4.84 11.29 5.22
C PHE A 299 3.37 11.64 5.05
N LEU A 300 3.03 12.38 3.99
CA LEU A 300 1.66 12.79 3.70
C LEU A 300 0.78 11.60 3.40
N ALA A 301 1.27 10.60 2.67
CA ALA A 301 0.54 9.37 2.42
C ALA A 301 0.19 8.64 3.71
N GLY A 302 1.15 8.52 4.64
CA GLY A 302 0.95 7.94 5.95
C GLY A 302 -0.06 8.70 6.81
N ALA A 303 0.01 10.03 6.78
CA ALA A 303 -0.91 10.90 7.50
C ALA A 303 -2.38 10.78 7.05
N THR A 304 -2.64 10.25 5.86
CA THR A 304 -4.01 9.94 5.43
C THR A 304 -4.64 8.76 6.17
N TYR A 305 -3.81 7.86 6.74
CA TYR A 305 -4.24 6.61 7.38
C TYR A 305 -4.04 6.59 8.90
N ALA A 306 -3.23 7.48 9.44
CA ALA A 306 -2.93 7.54 10.87
C ALA A 306 -3.08 8.96 11.42
N THR A 307 -3.42 9.05 12.71
CA THR A 307 -3.39 10.30 13.46
C THR A 307 -1.99 10.51 14.03
N SER A 308 -1.52 11.76 14.05
CA SER A 308 -0.30 12.16 14.74
C SER A 308 -0.31 11.73 16.21
N HIS A 309 0.89 11.61 16.78
CA HIS A 309 1.08 11.24 18.19
C HIS A 309 0.35 12.19 19.14
N ASP A 310 0.43 13.49 18.86
CA ASP A 310 -0.08 14.56 19.72
C ASP A 310 -1.47 15.07 19.29
N GLY A 311 -2.09 14.46 18.28
CA GLY A 311 -3.38 14.88 17.74
C GLY A 311 -3.34 16.14 16.88
N THR A 312 -2.13 16.60 16.50
CA THR A 312 -1.90 17.67 15.51
C THR A 312 -2.54 17.31 14.17
N VAL A 313 -3.29 18.25 13.60
CA VAL A 313 -4.00 18.08 12.32
C VAL A 313 -3.13 18.63 11.20
N LEU A 314 -3.15 17.99 10.03
CA LEU A 314 -2.42 18.49 8.87
C LEU A 314 -2.94 19.88 8.46
N PRO A 315 -2.07 20.87 8.23
CA PRO A 315 -2.46 22.18 7.72
C PRO A 315 -3.23 22.06 6.40
N LEU A 316 -4.29 22.86 6.26
CA LEU A 316 -5.05 22.98 5.01
C LEU A 316 -4.12 23.43 3.89
N GLY A 317 -4.15 22.74 2.75
CA GLY A 317 -3.30 23.05 1.59
C GLY A 317 -1.89 22.46 1.63
N LEU A 318 -1.46 21.79 2.69
CA LEU A 318 -0.12 21.17 2.74
C LEU A 318 0.08 20.15 1.59
N LEU A 319 -0.98 19.42 1.22
CA LEU A 319 -0.93 18.47 0.11
C LEU A 319 -0.77 19.17 -1.26
N ASP A 320 -1.40 20.33 -1.46
CA ASP A 320 -1.25 21.12 -2.68
C ASP A 320 0.15 21.75 -2.77
N VAL A 321 0.68 22.23 -1.64
CA VAL A 321 2.05 22.77 -1.57
C VAL A 321 3.09 21.69 -1.84
N ALA A 322 2.92 20.50 -1.28
CA ALA A 322 3.84 19.38 -1.52
C ALA A 322 3.82 18.92 -2.97
N GLU A 323 2.64 18.87 -3.62
CA GLU A 323 2.55 18.62 -5.06
C GLU A 323 3.34 19.66 -5.84
N GLU A 324 3.11 20.95 -5.59
CA GLU A 324 3.79 22.02 -6.32
C GLU A 324 5.31 21.97 -6.09
N TYR A 325 5.77 21.70 -4.88
CA TYR A 325 7.19 21.51 -4.54
C TYR A 325 7.84 20.40 -5.38
N ILE A 326 7.18 19.24 -5.47
CA ILE A 326 7.67 18.09 -6.23
C ILE A 326 7.67 18.37 -7.74
N PHE A 327 6.59 18.92 -8.28
CA PHE A 327 6.45 19.14 -9.72
C PHE A 327 7.32 20.29 -10.25
N ARG A 328 7.66 21.28 -9.42
CA ARG A 328 8.69 22.28 -9.75
C ARG A 328 10.07 21.65 -9.89
N ARG A 329 10.42 20.70 -9.00
CA ARG A 329 11.68 19.97 -9.15
C ARG A 329 11.68 19.14 -10.42
N MET A 330 10.58 18.41 -10.68
CA MET A 330 10.41 17.56 -11.86
C MET A 330 10.56 18.34 -13.17
N ALA A 331 9.94 19.52 -13.27
CA ALA A 331 10.05 20.39 -14.44
C ALA A 331 11.48 20.89 -14.72
N ASN A 332 12.33 20.92 -13.68
CA ASN A 332 13.71 21.39 -13.74
C ASN A 332 14.75 20.25 -13.77
N LEU A 333 14.33 19.00 -13.97
CA LEU A 333 15.25 17.88 -14.10
C LEU A 333 15.98 17.96 -15.44
N SER A 334 17.30 18.06 -15.40
CA SER A 334 18.16 17.93 -16.57
C SER A 334 18.25 16.47 -16.98
N THR A 335 18.28 16.19 -18.28
CA THR A 335 18.59 14.84 -18.79
C THR A 335 19.98 14.40 -18.34
N PRO A 336 20.13 13.28 -17.62
CA PRO A 336 21.45 12.78 -17.26
C PRO A 336 22.26 12.45 -18.52
N SER A 337 23.55 12.78 -18.49
CA SER A 337 24.52 12.35 -19.50
C SER A 337 24.64 10.82 -19.43
N LEU A 338 24.29 10.11 -20.51
CA LEU A 338 24.31 8.65 -20.66
C LEU A 338 25.75 8.08 -20.68
N SER A 339 26.60 8.41 -19.71
CA SER A 339 28.01 8.03 -19.74
C SER A 339 28.33 6.73 -18.98
N ASP A 340 27.45 6.20 -18.13
CA ASP A 340 27.64 4.89 -17.50
C ASP A 340 26.31 4.29 -17.00
N ASN A 341 25.98 3.03 -17.34
CA ASN A 341 24.72 2.34 -16.97
C ASN A 341 24.66 1.91 -15.49
N HIS A 342 25.20 2.70 -14.55
CA HIS A 342 25.14 2.33 -13.13
C HIS A 342 23.80 2.81 -12.51
N PRO A 343 23.01 1.93 -11.85
CA PRO A 343 21.70 2.28 -11.29
C PRO A 343 21.73 3.50 -10.37
N SER A 344 22.84 3.68 -9.63
CA SER A 344 23.05 4.78 -8.69
C SER A 344 22.92 6.18 -9.31
N GLN A 345 23.11 6.33 -10.61
CA GLN A 345 23.00 7.62 -11.30
C GLN A 345 21.57 8.13 -11.39
N PHE A 346 20.58 7.22 -11.36
CA PHE A 346 19.18 7.59 -11.50
C PHE A 346 18.50 7.91 -10.17
N PHE A 347 19.08 7.53 -9.04
CA PHE A 347 18.39 7.54 -7.74
C PHE A 347 17.85 8.92 -7.33
N PRO A 348 18.61 10.02 -7.42
CA PRO A 348 18.09 11.33 -7.03
C PRO A 348 16.86 11.75 -7.84
N GLU A 349 16.87 11.52 -9.16
CA GLU A 349 15.77 11.81 -10.07
C GLU A 349 14.61 10.82 -9.89
N LEU A 350 14.93 9.55 -9.65
CA LEU A 350 13.97 8.48 -9.44
C LEU A 350 13.13 8.72 -8.18
N GLU A 351 13.73 9.22 -7.11
CA GLU A 351 13.01 9.57 -5.88
C GLU A 351 12.02 10.72 -6.08
N VAL A 352 12.32 11.67 -6.97
CA VAL A 352 11.36 12.72 -7.38
C VAL A 352 10.19 12.11 -8.15
N VAL A 353 10.46 11.15 -9.04
CA VAL A 353 9.42 10.41 -9.77
C VAL A 353 8.56 9.57 -8.82
N GLN A 354 9.16 8.85 -7.88
CA GLN A 354 8.44 8.10 -6.86
C GLN A 354 7.54 9.02 -6.04
N ALA A 355 8.06 10.18 -5.61
CA ALA A 355 7.29 11.17 -4.88
C ALA A 355 6.09 11.68 -5.68
N ALA A 356 6.27 11.98 -6.96
CA ALA A 356 5.20 12.44 -7.84
C ALA A 356 4.11 11.37 -8.02
N LEU A 357 4.48 10.11 -8.26
CA LEU A 357 3.51 9.00 -8.37
C LEU A 357 2.71 8.81 -7.08
N ILE A 358 3.36 8.91 -5.91
CA ILE A 358 2.67 8.85 -4.60
C ILE A 358 1.68 10.00 -4.46
N ILE A 359 2.09 11.23 -4.74
CA ILE A 359 1.23 12.42 -4.62
C ILE A 359 0.07 12.37 -5.62
N GLU A 360 0.30 11.96 -6.86
CA GLU A 360 -0.78 11.76 -7.85
C GLU A 360 -1.84 10.82 -7.30
N MET A 361 -1.43 9.67 -6.74
CA MET A 361 -2.33 8.69 -6.15
C MET A 361 -3.12 9.26 -4.94
N LEU A 362 -2.47 10.02 -4.06
CA LEU A 362 -3.14 10.66 -2.92
C LEU A 362 -4.16 11.71 -3.34
N GLN A 363 -3.75 12.63 -4.21
CA GLN A 363 -4.61 13.70 -4.68
C GLN A 363 -5.75 13.20 -5.54
N PHE A 364 -5.53 12.11 -6.27
CA PHE A 364 -6.59 11.45 -6.99
C PHE A 364 -7.67 10.90 -6.04
N GLY A 365 -7.27 10.31 -4.91
CA GLY A 365 -8.17 9.77 -3.89
C GLY A 365 -8.91 10.82 -3.05
N GLN A 366 -8.35 12.02 -2.89
CA GLN A 366 -8.88 13.08 -2.02
C GLN A 366 -9.45 14.29 -2.78
N GLY A 367 -9.07 14.49 -4.04
CA GLY A 367 -9.29 15.72 -4.79
C GLY A 367 -10.62 15.79 -5.54
N GLY A 368 -11.09 17.02 -5.76
CA GLY A 368 -12.23 17.35 -6.60
C GLY A 368 -11.92 17.23 -8.10
N MET A 369 -12.92 17.50 -8.95
CA MET A 369 -12.77 17.38 -10.42
C MET A 369 -11.61 18.23 -10.97
N GLN A 370 -11.37 19.43 -10.43
CA GLN A 370 -10.25 20.30 -10.87
C GLN A 370 -8.88 19.66 -10.61
N THR A 371 -8.70 19.00 -9.46
CA THR A 371 -7.46 18.27 -9.13
C THR A 371 -7.26 17.10 -10.09
N ARG A 372 -8.31 16.31 -10.37
CA ARG A 372 -8.23 15.21 -11.34
C ARG A 372 -7.88 15.72 -12.73
N ARG A 373 -8.48 16.83 -13.16
CA ARG A 373 -8.16 17.49 -14.42
C ARG A 373 -6.69 17.89 -14.50
N ARG A 374 -6.17 18.54 -13.45
CA ARG A 374 -4.76 18.93 -13.33
C ARG A 374 -3.84 17.71 -13.41
N ILE A 375 -4.16 16.62 -12.72
CA ILE A 375 -3.39 15.38 -12.78
C ILE A 375 -3.34 14.84 -14.20
N ARG A 376 -4.48 14.70 -14.86
CA ARG A 376 -4.57 14.12 -16.21
C ARG A 376 -3.87 14.93 -17.29
N ILE A 377 -4.03 16.26 -17.25
CA ILE A 377 -3.58 17.13 -18.35
C ILE A 377 -2.15 17.63 -18.13
N MET A 378 -1.73 17.81 -16.87
CA MET A 378 -0.44 18.47 -16.55
C MET A 378 0.53 17.54 -15.82
N ARG A 379 0.10 16.91 -14.72
CA ARG A 379 1.02 16.21 -13.81
C ARG A 379 1.45 14.86 -14.34
N HIS A 380 0.50 14.01 -14.70
CA HIS A 380 0.80 12.65 -15.16
C HIS A 380 1.61 12.65 -16.46
N PRO A 381 1.29 13.48 -17.48
CA PRO A 381 2.15 13.61 -18.66
C PRO A 381 3.57 14.09 -18.33
N CYS A 382 3.75 14.95 -17.32
CA CYS A 382 5.06 15.38 -16.83
C CYS A 382 5.84 14.19 -16.23
N VAL A 383 5.20 13.37 -15.38
CA VAL A 383 5.80 12.15 -14.84
C VAL A 383 6.26 11.21 -15.96
N ILE A 384 5.38 10.92 -16.92
CA ILE A 384 5.71 10.02 -18.04
C ILE A 384 6.85 10.60 -18.89
N SER A 385 6.85 11.91 -19.15
CA SER A 385 7.93 12.58 -19.89
C SER A 385 9.27 12.49 -19.15
N THR A 386 9.27 12.68 -17.83
CA THR A 386 10.48 12.54 -17.01
C THR A 386 11.00 11.11 -17.03
N ILE A 387 10.15 10.12 -16.82
CA ILE A 387 10.55 8.69 -16.88
C ILE A 387 11.13 8.34 -18.25
N ARG A 388 10.51 8.84 -19.33
CA ARG A 388 11.01 8.68 -20.70
C ARG A 388 12.40 9.31 -20.88
N SER A 389 12.62 10.50 -20.31
CA SER A 389 13.91 11.19 -20.37
C SER A 389 15.03 10.48 -19.58
N LEU A 390 14.66 9.69 -18.56
CA LEU A 390 15.58 8.84 -17.82
C LEU A 390 15.86 7.51 -18.53
N GLY A 391 15.09 7.16 -19.57
CA GLY A 391 15.26 5.91 -20.34
C GLY A 391 14.84 4.63 -19.60
N ILE A 392 14.14 4.75 -18.47
CA ILE A 392 13.88 3.58 -17.59
C ILE A 392 12.70 2.72 -18.05
N PHE A 393 11.92 3.15 -19.05
CA PHE A 393 10.89 2.32 -19.70
C PHE A 393 11.48 1.15 -20.51
N GLN A 394 12.76 1.23 -20.88
CA GLN A 394 13.50 0.17 -21.56
C GLN A 394 14.52 -0.52 -20.63
N PHE A 395 14.50 -0.21 -19.34
CA PHE A 395 15.48 -0.74 -18.40
C PHE A 395 15.37 -2.26 -18.26
N LYS A 396 16.52 -2.93 -18.36
CA LYS A 396 16.68 -4.38 -18.20
C LYS A 396 17.57 -4.66 -17.01
N ARG A 397 17.17 -5.61 -16.16
CA ARG A 397 18.02 -6.01 -15.04
C ARG A 397 19.30 -6.64 -15.56
N SER A 398 20.40 -6.42 -14.85
CA SER A 398 21.70 -6.99 -15.18
C SER A 398 21.74 -8.49 -14.94
N MET A 399 21.03 -8.98 -13.92
CA MET A 399 21.00 -10.40 -13.55
C MET A 399 19.61 -10.85 -13.08
N THR A 400 19.38 -12.16 -13.15
CA THR A 400 18.18 -12.79 -12.57
C THR A 400 18.33 -12.96 -11.06
N PRO A 401 17.21 -13.08 -10.29
CA PRO A 401 17.29 -13.38 -8.86
C PRO A 401 18.10 -14.64 -8.60
N GLN A 402 19.24 -14.47 -7.94
CA GLN A 402 20.14 -15.56 -7.56
C GLN A 402 20.68 -15.34 -6.16
N VAL A 403 21.19 -16.40 -5.54
CA VAL A 403 21.82 -16.31 -4.22
C VAL A 403 22.97 -15.32 -4.30
N SER A 404 22.91 -14.27 -3.48
CA SER A 404 23.78 -13.10 -3.58
C SER A 404 24.29 -12.67 -2.20
N ASP A 405 25.38 -11.91 -2.18
CA ASP A 405 25.84 -11.16 -1.02
C ASP A 405 25.11 -9.81 -0.88
N GLU A 406 25.29 -9.14 0.26
CA GLU A 406 24.59 -7.89 0.60
C GLU A 406 24.71 -6.76 -0.44
N PRO A 407 25.90 -6.41 -0.97
CA PRO A 407 26.01 -5.34 -1.96
C PRO A 407 25.31 -5.71 -3.28
N THR A 408 25.45 -6.95 -3.73
CA THR A 408 24.79 -7.44 -4.94
C THR A 408 23.27 -7.46 -4.76
N TRP A 409 22.76 -7.90 -3.61
CA TRP A 409 21.33 -7.85 -3.31
C TRP A 409 20.81 -6.40 -3.35
N ARG A 410 21.53 -5.44 -2.75
CA ARG A 410 21.14 -4.02 -2.80
C ARG A 410 21.14 -3.46 -4.22
N GLN A 411 22.10 -3.84 -5.06
CA GLN A 411 22.11 -3.46 -6.47
C GLN A 411 20.91 -4.05 -7.23
N LEU A 412 20.61 -5.33 -7.01
CA LEU A 412 19.46 -6.00 -7.62
C LEU A 412 18.13 -5.36 -7.21
N ILE A 413 17.98 -4.99 -5.95
CA ILE A 413 16.82 -4.25 -5.45
C ILE A 413 16.75 -2.86 -6.09
N ALA A 414 17.88 -2.17 -6.24
CA ALA A 414 17.95 -0.88 -6.91
C ALA A 414 17.44 -0.96 -8.37
N GLU A 415 17.85 -1.99 -9.10
CA GLU A 415 17.36 -2.29 -10.44
C GLU A 415 15.87 -2.67 -10.46
N GLU A 416 15.42 -3.43 -9.48
CA GLU A 416 14.00 -3.79 -9.31
C GLU A 416 13.11 -2.56 -9.09
N VAL A 417 13.58 -1.57 -8.33
CA VAL A 417 12.86 -0.31 -8.10
C VAL A 417 12.67 0.45 -9.42
N LEU A 418 13.67 0.48 -10.30
CA LEU A 418 13.55 1.10 -11.63
C LEU A 418 12.44 0.44 -12.46
N VAL A 419 12.43 -0.90 -12.50
CA VAL A 419 11.39 -1.67 -13.20
C VAL A 419 10.01 -1.40 -12.60
N ARG A 420 9.89 -1.39 -11.27
CA ARG A 420 8.62 -1.12 -10.57
C ARG A 420 8.12 0.29 -10.83
N VAL A 421 8.97 1.31 -10.81
CA VAL A 421 8.55 2.68 -11.13
C VAL A 421 7.98 2.76 -12.54
N SER A 422 8.65 2.15 -13.54
CA SER A 422 8.14 2.07 -14.92
C SER A 422 6.80 1.35 -15.01
N CYS A 423 6.68 0.17 -14.41
CA CYS A 423 5.45 -0.62 -14.48
C CYS A 423 4.27 0.02 -13.74
N TRP A 424 4.49 0.70 -12.61
CA TRP A 424 3.42 1.36 -11.88
C TRP A 424 3.04 2.72 -12.45
N ALA A 425 3.97 3.43 -13.11
CA ALA A 425 3.62 4.56 -13.95
C ALA A 425 2.71 4.14 -15.12
N PHE A 426 3.00 2.99 -15.75
CA PHE A 426 2.14 2.40 -16.77
C PHE A 426 0.75 1.98 -16.24
N LEU A 427 0.69 1.39 -15.04
CA LEU A 427 -0.59 1.10 -14.38
C LEU A 427 -1.40 2.38 -14.10
N ALA A 428 -0.75 3.45 -13.67
CA ALA A 428 -1.40 4.74 -13.45
C ALA A 428 -1.95 5.34 -14.76
N ASP A 429 -1.19 5.28 -15.86
CA ASP A 429 -1.65 5.75 -17.18
C ASP A 429 -2.84 4.93 -17.69
N GLY A 430 -2.78 3.60 -17.56
CA GLY A 430 -3.87 2.69 -17.88
C GLY A 430 -5.12 2.95 -17.04
N PHE A 431 -4.94 3.23 -15.74
CA PHE A 431 -6.03 3.61 -14.86
C PHE A 431 -6.69 4.92 -15.30
N LEU A 432 -5.92 5.95 -15.69
CA LEU A 432 -6.48 7.19 -16.24
C LEU A 432 -7.22 6.96 -17.56
N THR A 433 -6.69 6.08 -18.40
CA THR A 433 -7.33 5.70 -19.68
C THR A 433 -8.69 5.07 -19.44
N VAL A 434 -8.77 4.05 -18.57
CA VAL A 434 -10.02 3.33 -18.29
C VAL A 434 -11.00 4.18 -17.50
N CYS A 435 -10.56 4.83 -16.42
CA CYS A 435 -11.49 5.48 -15.51
C CYS A 435 -11.96 6.84 -16.02
N PHE A 436 -11.15 7.53 -16.82
CA PHE A 436 -11.39 8.91 -17.23
C PHE A 436 -11.40 9.12 -18.73
N ASN A 437 -11.35 8.02 -19.49
CA ASN A 437 -11.28 8.06 -20.95
C ASN A 437 -10.13 8.99 -21.41
N ASN A 438 -9.03 8.99 -20.64
CA ASN A 438 -7.86 9.79 -20.94
C ASN A 438 -7.09 9.16 -22.11
N HIS A 439 -6.50 9.98 -22.97
CA HIS A 439 -5.60 9.42 -23.96
C HIS A 439 -4.36 8.83 -23.24
N PRO A 440 -3.96 7.58 -23.54
CA PRO A 440 -2.75 7.00 -22.95
C PRO A 440 -1.54 7.89 -23.25
N ALA A 441 -0.85 8.35 -22.22
CA ALA A 441 0.40 9.12 -22.37
C ALA A 441 1.60 8.20 -22.64
N LEU A 442 1.43 6.89 -22.38
CA LEU A 442 2.45 5.87 -22.53
C LEU A 442 1.93 4.71 -23.41
N SER A 443 2.61 4.46 -24.52
CA SER A 443 2.32 3.31 -25.36
C SER A 443 2.86 2.02 -24.74
N ILE A 444 2.10 0.93 -24.82
CA ILE A 444 2.60 -0.41 -24.45
C ILE A 444 3.86 -0.81 -25.23
N PHE A 445 4.06 -0.25 -26.43
CA PHE A 445 5.24 -0.52 -27.24
C PHE A 445 6.49 0.25 -26.78
N GLU A 446 6.35 1.23 -25.88
CA GLU A 446 7.48 1.88 -25.19
C GLU A 446 7.97 1.04 -23.99
N MET A 447 7.11 0.17 -23.44
CA MET A 447 7.37 -0.66 -22.27
C MET A 447 8.21 -1.90 -22.61
N ASP A 448 9.48 -1.68 -22.93
CA ASP A 448 10.44 -2.75 -23.17
C ASP A 448 11.21 -3.17 -21.90
N CYS A 449 10.81 -2.71 -20.72
CA CYS A 449 11.36 -3.17 -19.46
C CYS A 449 10.96 -4.62 -19.14
N ASP A 450 11.60 -5.20 -18.14
CA ASP A 450 11.22 -6.51 -17.61
C ASP A 450 9.91 -6.43 -16.79
N PHE A 451 9.30 -7.58 -16.52
CA PHE A 451 8.25 -7.67 -15.51
C PHE A 451 8.82 -7.45 -14.10
N PRO A 452 8.05 -6.86 -13.16
CA PRO A 452 8.46 -6.77 -11.76
C PRO A 452 8.52 -8.18 -11.16
N TRP A 453 9.42 -8.38 -10.20
CA TRP A 453 9.50 -9.64 -9.47
C TRP A 453 8.28 -9.87 -8.60
N ASP A 454 8.10 -11.13 -8.19
CA ASP A 454 7.14 -11.51 -7.17
C ASP A 454 7.32 -10.63 -5.92
N SER A 455 6.19 -10.17 -5.37
CA SER A 455 6.19 -9.29 -4.20
C SER A 455 6.95 -9.91 -3.01
N ALA A 456 7.00 -11.24 -2.85
CA ALA A 456 7.80 -11.86 -1.80
C ALA A 456 9.32 -11.61 -1.93
N LEU A 457 9.85 -11.58 -3.16
CA LEU A 457 11.26 -11.28 -3.41
C LEU A 457 11.58 -9.81 -3.13
N PHE A 458 10.70 -8.91 -3.58
CA PHE A 458 10.85 -7.48 -3.32
C PHE A 458 10.67 -7.13 -1.84
N GLU A 459 9.84 -7.87 -1.09
CA GLU A 459 9.61 -7.60 0.33
C GLU A 459 10.60 -8.31 1.27
N ALA A 460 11.67 -8.93 0.72
CA ALA A 460 12.64 -9.65 1.53
C ALA A 460 13.38 -8.69 2.49
N GLU A 461 13.23 -8.88 3.81
CA GLU A 461 13.79 -7.97 4.82
C GLU A 461 15.33 -8.00 4.95
N SER A 462 15.99 -8.98 4.34
CA SER A 462 17.45 -9.14 4.38
C SER A 462 17.94 -10.01 3.23
N THR A 463 19.23 -9.93 2.91
CA THR A 463 19.91 -10.84 1.98
C THR A 463 19.69 -12.31 2.34
N SER A 464 19.66 -12.67 3.62
CA SER A 464 19.37 -14.04 4.05
C SER A 464 17.94 -14.47 3.72
N ALA A 465 16.96 -13.59 3.92
CA ALA A 465 15.57 -13.86 3.56
C ALA A 465 15.42 -13.98 2.03
N PHE A 466 16.04 -13.07 1.27
CA PHE A 466 16.07 -13.10 -0.19
C PHE A 466 16.65 -14.43 -0.71
N ASN A 467 17.84 -14.82 -0.22
CA ASN A 467 18.51 -16.05 -0.62
C ASN A 467 17.69 -17.30 -0.29
N LYS A 468 16.94 -17.31 0.82
CA LYS A 468 16.03 -18.41 1.16
C LYS A 468 14.88 -18.52 0.15
N ILE A 469 14.27 -17.40 -0.24
CA ILE A 469 13.18 -17.38 -1.23
C ILE A 469 13.70 -17.84 -2.59
N VAL A 470 14.85 -17.33 -3.03
CA VAL A 470 15.49 -17.74 -4.28
C VAL A 470 15.80 -19.24 -4.26
N SER A 471 16.34 -19.74 -3.16
CA SER A 471 16.68 -21.18 -3.01
C SER A 471 15.43 -22.07 -2.97
N SER A 472 14.33 -21.61 -2.38
CA SER A 472 13.07 -22.36 -2.30
C SER A 472 12.26 -22.31 -3.59
N ALA A 473 12.44 -21.27 -4.42
CA ALA A 473 11.75 -21.10 -5.68
C ALA A 473 12.26 -22.02 -6.80
N GLY A 474 13.37 -22.74 -6.56
CA GLY A 474 13.90 -23.84 -7.38
C GLY A 474 13.69 -23.70 -8.89
N MET A 475 14.53 -22.92 -9.59
CA MET A 475 14.93 -23.04 -11.02
C MET A 475 13.92 -23.51 -12.09
N THR A 476 12.60 -23.41 -11.89
CA THR A 476 11.58 -24.02 -12.76
C THR A 476 10.61 -23.02 -13.39
N ARG A 477 10.69 -21.74 -13.02
CA ARG A 477 9.90 -20.68 -13.66
C ARG A 477 10.62 -20.17 -14.91
N PRO A 478 10.02 -20.27 -16.10
CA PRO A 478 10.63 -19.73 -17.31
C PRO A 478 10.78 -18.21 -17.21
N PRO A 479 11.85 -17.63 -17.76
CA PRO A 479 12.01 -16.19 -17.79
C PRO A 479 10.86 -15.56 -18.58
N LEU A 480 10.30 -14.48 -18.04
CA LEU A 480 9.31 -13.68 -18.76
C LEU A 480 10.01 -12.78 -19.78
N PRO A 481 9.43 -12.60 -20.98
CA PRO A 481 9.91 -11.62 -21.95
C PRO A 481 9.59 -10.19 -21.46
N SER A 482 9.93 -9.17 -22.25
CA SER A 482 9.49 -7.80 -21.94
C SER A 482 7.97 -7.67 -21.97
N LEU A 483 7.42 -6.67 -21.27
CA LEU A 483 5.98 -6.42 -21.26
C LEU A 483 5.44 -6.21 -22.69
N ARG A 484 6.16 -5.44 -23.50
CA ARG A 484 5.92 -5.27 -24.95
C ARG A 484 5.87 -6.60 -25.69
N GLN A 485 6.88 -7.45 -25.51
CA GLN A 485 6.97 -8.75 -26.20
C GLN A 485 5.82 -9.68 -25.81
N PHE A 486 5.45 -9.71 -24.52
CA PHE A 486 4.33 -10.51 -24.04
C PHE A 486 3.01 -10.08 -24.70
N ILE A 487 2.71 -8.78 -24.71
CA ILE A 487 1.49 -8.25 -25.34
C ILE A 487 1.47 -8.52 -26.84
N THR A 488 2.62 -8.38 -27.51
CA THR A 488 2.74 -8.70 -28.94
C THR A 488 2.35 -10.15 -29.22
N ARG A 489 2.74 -11.09 -28.34
CA ARG A 489 2.33 -12.49 -28.45
C ARG A 489 0.87 -12.75 -28.08
N LEU A 490 0.30 -12.01 -27.12
CA LEU A 490 -1.12 -12.13 -26.81
C LEU A 490 -2.02 -11.77 -28.00
N LEU A 491 -1.58 -10.82 -28.83
CA LEU A 491 -2.27 -10.39 -30.06
C LEU A 491 -2.15 -11.40 -31.21
N ASP A 492 -1.30 -12.42 -31.09
CA ASP A 492 -1.09 -13.46 -32.10
C ASP A 492 -2.06 -14.66 -31.89
N THR A 493 -2.23 -15.45 -32.94
CA THR A 493 -3.04 -16.67 -32.94
C THR A 493 -2.33 -17.87 -32.32
N ASP A 494 -1.00 -17.90 -32.32
CA ASP A 494 -0.20 -18.96 -31.72
C ASP A 494 0.00 -18.73 -30.21
N ILE A 495 -0.44 -19.72 -29.41
CA ILE A 495 -0.39 -19.67 -27.95
C ILE A 495 0.76 -20.51 -27.34
N GLY A 496 1.63 -21.12 -28.16
CA GLY A 496 2.67 -22.04 -27.69
C GLY A 496 3.60 -21.44 -26.62
N ASP A 497 4.17 -20.25 -26.91
CA ASP A 497 5.05 -19.53 -25.97
C ASP A 497 4.30 -19.06 -24.71
N LEU A 498 3.02 -18.67 -24.86
CA LEU A 498 2.20 -18.11 -23.78
C LEU A 498 1.91 -19.12 -22.66
N ILE A 499 1.72 -20.39 -23.01
CA ILE A 499 1.52 -21.48 -22.02
C ILE A 499 2.76 -21.67 -21.15
N THR A 500 3.94 -21.41 -21.70
CA THR A 500 5.19 -21.52 -20.96
C THR A 500 5.33 -20.32 -20.03
N TRP A 501 5.20 -19.10 -20.54
CA TRP A 501 5.37 -17.88 -19.74
C TRP A 501 4.29 -17.70 -18.68
N SER A 502 3.07 -18.19 -18.89
CA SER A 502 1.97 -18.06 -17.93
C SER A 502 2.28 -18.66 -16.55
N ARG A 503 3.18 -19.65 -16.49
CA ARG A 503 3.62 -20.29 -15.23
C ARG A 503 4.42 -19.35 -14.32
N SER A 504 4.89 -18.22 -14.86
CA SER A 504 5.69 -17.23 -14.14
C SER A 504 4.90 -15.96 -13.80
N LEU A 505 3.63 -15.85 -14.21
CA LEU A 505 2.83 -14.66 -13.99
C LEU A 505 2.33 -14.56 -12.54
N ALA A 506 2.46 -13.36 -11.97
CA ALA A 506 1.84 -12.95 -10.72
C ALA A 506 0.57 -12.13 -10.97
N ALA A 507 -0.21 -11.85 -9.92
CA ALA A 507 -1.49 -11.15 -10.05
C ALA A 507 -1.32 -9.73 -10.65
N GLU A 508 -0.27 -9.01 -10.24
CA GLU A 508 0.07 -7.68 -10.74
C GLU A 508 0.32 -7.69 -12.25
N HIS A 509 0.92 -8.77 -12.78
CA HIS A 509 1.19 -8.92 -14.21
C HIS A 509 -0.11 -9.04 -15.01
N PHE A 510 -1.11 -9.78 -14.49
CA PHE A 510 -2.42 -9.86 -15.13
C PHE A 510 -3.10 -8.50 -15.24
N LEU A 511 -2.99 -7.66 -14.20
CA LEU A 511 -3.51 -6.30 -14.21
C LEU A 511 -2.79 -5.42 -15.24
N MET A 512 -1.45 -5.50 -15.33
CA MET A 512 -0.66 -4.77 -16.32
C MET A 512 -1.07 -5.14 -17.75
N LEU A 513 -1.18 -6.45 -18.03
CA LEU A 513 -1.59 -6.93 -19.34
C LEU A 513 -3.03 -6.47 -19.69
N MET A 514 -3.93 -6.42 -18.70
CA MET A 514 -5.29 -5.93 -18.91
C MET A 514 -5.32 -4.45 -19.28
N TYR A 515 -4.60 -3.60 -18.54
CA TYR A 515 -4.50 -2.18 -18.87
C TYR A 515 -3.83 -1.92 -20.21
N ALA A 516 -2.86 -2.74 -20.61
CA ALA A 516 -2.29 -2.69 -21.95
C ALA A 516 -3.34 -2.92 -23.03
N MET A 517 -4.20 -3.93 -22.88
CA MET A 517 -5.28 -4.17 -23.84
C MET A 517 -6.33 -3.06 -23.85
N HIS A 518 -6.64 -2.45 -22.70
CA HIS A 518 -7.51 -1.26 -22.63
C HIS A 518 -6.90 -0.05 -23.35
N SER A 519 -5.60 0.19 -23.19
CA SER A 519 -4.86 1.24 -23.91
C SER A 519 -4.92 1.02 -25.42
N LEU A 520 -4.67 -0.22 -25.87
CA LEU A 520 -4.80 -0.60 -27.28
C LEU A 520 -6.24 -0.44 -27.80
N ALA A 521 -7.26 -0.81 -27.02
CA ALA A 521 -8.66 -0.67 -27.39
C ALA A 521 -9.06 0.79 -27.54
N PHE A 522 -8.58 1.66 -26.64
CA PHE A 522 -8.75 3.10 -26.74
C PHE A 522 -8.11 3.63 -28.04
N GLN A 523 -6.86 3.26 -28.33
CA GLN A 523 -6.13 3.72 -29.51
C GLN A 523 -6.72 3.20 -30.83
N ALA A 524 -7.23 1.97 -30.85
CA ALA A 524 -7.92 1.40 -32.01
C ALA A 524 -9.24 2.15 -32.28
N ARG A 525 -10.01 2.49 -31.24
CA ARG A 525 -11.27 3.24 -31.35
C ARG A 525 -11.06 4.67 -31.84
N THR A 526 -9.98 5.33 -31.43
CA THR A 526 -9.66 6.71 -31.84
C THR A 526 -8.96 6.78 -33.20
N GLY A 527 -8.64 5.65 -33.82
CA GLY A 527 -7.99 5.59 -35.14
C GLY A 527 -6.49 5.90 -35.13
N LEU A 528 -5.86 5.93 -33.95
CA LEU A 528 -4.44 6.28 -33.78
C LEU A 528 -3.50 5.09 -34.09
N LEU A 529 -3.98 3.85 -33.96
CA LEU A 529 -3.27 2.64 -34.37
C LEU A 529 -4.03 1.91 -35.47
N GLY A 530 -3.79 2.29 -36.73
CA GLY A 530 -4.46 1.67 -37.89
C GLY A 530 -4.07 0.22 -38.19
N TRP A 531 -3.08 -0.35 -37.48
CA TRP A 531 -2.55 -1.69 -37.74
C TRP A 531 -3.02 -2.76 -36.73
N ILE A 532 -3.63 -2.39 -35.61
CA ILE A 532 -4.18 -3.35 -34.63
C ILE A 532 -5.71 -3.33 -34.74
N SER A 533 -6.29 -4.45 -35.15
CA SER A 533 -7.75 -4.57 -35.27
C SER A 533 -8.40 -4.81 -33.90
N PRO A 534 -9.64 -4.33 -33.66
CA PRO A 534 -10.42 -4.68 -32.47
C PRO A 534 -10.56 -6.19 -32.26
N ASN A 535 -10.60 -6.98 -33.35
CA ASN A 535 -10.63 -8.44 -33.30
C ASN A 535 -9.34 -9.04 -32.72
N ALA A 536 -8.18 -8.48 -33.03
CA ALA A 536 -6.90 -8.92 -32.45
C ALA A 536 -6.85 -8.62 -30.95
N ILE A 537 -7.40 -7.48 -30.51
CA ILE A 537 -7.49 -7.14 -29.08
C ILE A 537 -8.46 -8.08 -28.37
N LYS A 538 -9.59 -8.43 -29.00
CA LYS A 538 -10.53 -9.41 -28.46
C LYS A 538 -9.90 -10.80 -28.34
N LEU A 539 -9.13 -11.23 -29.34
CA LEU A 539 -8.34 -12.47 -29.27
C LEU A 539 -7.35 -12.43 -28.10
N ALA A 540 -6.63 -11.33 -27.91
CA ALA A 540 -5.73 -11.15 -26.78
C ALA A 540 -6.45 -11.23 -25.42
N ALA A 541 -7.64 -10.63 -25.32
CA ALA A 541 -8.46 -10.69 -24.12
C ALA A 541 -8.93 -12.13 -23.83
N ASP A 542 -9.29 -12.91 -24.85
CA ASP A 542 -9.66 -14.32 -24.71
C ASP A 542 -8.46 -15.18 -24.30
N ASN A 543 -7.29 -14.95 -24.89
CA ASN A 543 -6.04 -15.61 -24.51
C ASN A 543 -5.68 -15.31 -23.05
N TRP A 544 -5.76 -14.04 -22.64
CA TRP A 544 -5.57 -13.62 -21.25
C TRP A 544 -6.54 -14.36 -20.31
N LYS A 545 -7.82 -14.48 -20.69
CA LYS A 545 -8.85 -15.14 -19.87
C LYS A 545 -8.59 -16.64 -19.72
N ARG A 546 -8.20 -17.32 -20.79
CA ARG A 546 -7.78 -18.74 -20.75
C ARG A 546 -6.64 -18.93 -19.76
N ILE A 547 -5.63 -18.05 -19.79
CA ILE A 547 -4.51 -18.10 -18.86
C ILE A 547 -4.99 -17.87 -17.42
N TRP A 548 -5.79 -16.83 -17.18
CA TRP A 548 -6.35 -16.51 -15.86
C TRP A 548 -7.18 -17.65 -15.26
N ASP A 549 -7.98 -18.33 -16.07
CA ASP A 549 -8.81 -19.46 -15.65
C ASP A 549 -7.98 -20.73 -15.41
N SER A 550 -6.87 -20.91 -16.15
CA SER A 550 -5.96 -22.05 -15.99
C SER A 550 -5.20 -22.08 -14.67
N ILE A 551 -5.06 -20.94 -13.96
CA ILE A 551 -4.43 -20.82 -12.63
C ILE A 551 -5.42 -21.29 -11.54
N GLY A 552 -6.17 -22.36 -11.84
CA GLY A 552 -7.33 -22.84 -11.10
C GLY A 552 -6.95 -23.60 -9.83
N ASP A 553 -6.73 -22.88 -8.73
CA ASP A 553 -7.23 -23.31 -7.43
C ASP A 553 -7.52 -22.10 -6.53
N ILE A 554 -8.68 -22.11 -5.86
CA ILE A 554 -9.19 -20.98 -5.06
C ILE A 554 -8.25 -20.64 -3.89
N ALA A 555 -7.56 -21.65 -3.35
CA ALA A 555 -6.59 -21.49 -2.26
C ALA A 555 -5.28 -20.83 -2.71
N ASP A 556 -4.86 -21.05 -3.97
CA ASP A 556 -3.73 -20.33 -4.56
C ASP A 556 -4.16 -18.93 -5.01
N LYS A 557 -5.35 -18.77 -5.61
CA LYS A 557 -5.91 -17.45 -5.93
C LYS A 557 -6.05 -16.55 -4.68
N GLU A 558 -6.48 -17.07 -3.54
CA GLU A 558 -6.51 -16.28 -2.28
C GLU A 558 -5.12 -15.88 -1.77
N LYS A 559 -4.07 -16.68 -1.98
CA LYS A 559 -2.69 -16.30 -1.66
C LYS A 559 -2.14 -15.28 -2.65
N THR A 560 -2.31 -15.50 -3.95
CA THR A 560 -1.77 -14.64 -5.03
C THR A 560 -2.55 -13.35 -5.22
N GLN A 561 -3.84 -13.29 -4.85
CA GLN A 561 -4.76 -12.15 -5.04
C GLN A 561 -5.13 -11.46 -3.72
N SER A 562 -4.38 -11.71 -2.64
CA SER A 562 -4.77 -11.27 -1.29
C SER A 562 -4.77 -9.76 -1.07
N LEU A 563 -4.09 -8.96 -1.91
CA LEU A 563 -3.87 -7.54 -1.66
C LEU A 563 -3.95 -6.69 -2.96
N GLY A 564 -4.60 -5.52 -2.86
CA GLY A 564 -4.60 -4.49 -3.91
C GLY A 564 -5.60 -4.66 -5.06
N TYR A 565 -5.37 -3.92 -6.14
CA TYR A 565 -6.18 -3.90 -7.38
C TYR A 565 -6.16 -5.17 -8.23
N PRO A 566 -5.09 -6.00 -8.24
CA PRO A 566 -5.03 -7.19 -9.11
C PRO A 566 -6.19 -8.18 -8.94
N LYS A 567 -6.80 -8.26 -7.74
CA LYS A 567 -7.98 -9.10 -7.49
C LYS A 567 -9.20 -8.73 -8.33
N HIS A 568 -9.22 -7.52 -8.89
CA HIS A 568 -10.32 -6.98 -9.71
C HIS A 568 -10.02 -7.05 -11.22
N ALA A 569 -8.92 -7.67 -11.64
CA ALA A 569 -8.55 -7.74 -13.06
C ALA A 569 -9.62 -8.44 -13.93
N GLU A 570 -10.39 -9.39 -13.37
CA GLU A 570 -11.51 -10.03 -14.07
C GLU A 570 -12.65 -9.04 -14.39
N GLU A 571 -12.93 -8.06 -13.51
CA GLU A 571 -13.94 -7.03 -13.82
C GLU A 571 -13.51 -6.10 -14.95
N LEU A 572 -12.20 -5.82 -15.06
CA LEU A 572 -11.63 -5.06 -16.17
C LEU A 572 -11.68 -5.85 -17.49
N TRP A 573 -11.60 -7.19 -17.44
CA TRP A 573 -11.82 -8.04 -18.62
C TRP A 573 -13.26 -7.95 -19.14
N TRP A 574 -14.26 -8.00 -18.24
CA TRP A 574 -15.66 -7.77 -18.62
C TRP A 574 -15.86 -6.39 -19.23
N LEU A 575 -15.26 -5.36 -18.63
CA LEU A 575 -15.32 -3.99 -19.15
C LEU A 575 -14.70 -3.86 -20.54
N LEU A 576 -13.56 -4.50 -20.79
CA LEU A 576 -12.87 -4.49 -22.08
C LEU A 576 -13.75 -5.07 -23.18
N ASN A 577 -14.30 -6.27 -22.95
CA ASN A 577 -15.18 -6.93 -23.93
C ASN A 577 -16.44 -6.10 -24.21
N ALA A 578 -17.07 -5.59 -23.16
CA ALA A 578 -18.22 -4.70 -23.29
C ALA A 578 -17.93 -3.44 -24.12
N THR A 579 -16.72 -2.90 -23.99
CA THR A 579 -16.23 -1.76 -24.76
C THR A 579 -16.02 -2.15 -26.23
N LEU A 580 -15.31 -3.25 -26.50
CA LEU A 580 -15.01 -3.72 -27.86
C LEU A 580 -16.28 -4.08 -28.64
N ASP A 581 -17.24 -4.76 -28.00
CA ASP A 581 -18.50 -5.17 -28.66
C ASP A 581 -19.35 -3.98 -29.10
N ARG A 582 -19.31 -2.88 -28.34
CA ARG A 582 -20.09 -1.67 -28.63
C ARG A 582 -19.38 -0.71 -29.59
N THR A 583 -18.07 -0.82 -29.76
CA THR A 583 -17.33 -0.01 -30.76
C THR A 583 -17.66 -0.33 -32.23
N GLY A 584 -18.23 -1.52 -32.52
CA GLY A 584 -18.72 -1.88 -33.86
C GLY A 584 -20.19 -1.52 -34.11
N GLY A 585 -20.93 -1.12 -33.08
CA GLY A 585 -22.36 -0.82 -33.15
C GLY A 585 -22.65 0.67 -33.38
N ARG A 586 -23.80 1.00 -33.97
CA ARG A 586 -24.30 2.39 -34.12
C ARG A 586 -24.80 3.01 -32.81
N ASP A 587 -24.36 2.52 -31.66
CA ASP A 587 -24.86 2.97 -30.36
C ASP A 587 -24.08 4.20 -29.87
N LYS A 588 -24.33 5.33 -30.54
CA LYS A 588 -23.75 6.64 -30.23
C LYS A 588 -24.31 7.26 -28.93
N SER A 589 -25.05 6.49 -28.13
CA SER A 589 -25.81 6.98 -26.98
C SER A 589 -25.03 6.94 -25.65
N LEU A 590 -23.90 6.21 -25.58
CA LEU A 590 -23.17 5.99 -24.33
C LEU A 590 -22.01 6.98 -24.15
N GLY A 591 -22.15 7.91 -23.21
CA GLY A 591 -21.20 9.01 -22.98
C GLY A 591 -19.76 8.58 -22.63
N TYR A 592 -19.55 7.36 -22.12
CA TYR A 592 -18.20 6.82 -21.85
C TYR A 592 -17.42 6.48 -23.12
N LEU A 593 -18.12 6.07 -24.19
CA LEU A 593 -17.49 5.70 -25.47
C LEU A 593 -17.21 6.91 -26.38
N ASP A 594 -17.55 8.12 -25.93
CA ASP A 594 -17.06 9.37 -26.53
C ASP A 594 -15.52 9.36 -26.54
N THR A 595 -14.88 10.08 -27.44
CA THR A 595 -13.41 10.23 -27.43
C THR A 595 -12.95 11.33 -26.48
N ALA A 596 -13.88 12.13 -25.95
CA ALA A 596 -13.60 13.19 -24.99
C ALA A 596 -13.28 12.64 -23.59
N ALA A 597 -12.15 13.10 -23.03
CA ALA A 597 -11.73 12.78 -21.68
C ALA A 597 -12.71 13.39 -20.63
N THR A 598 -12.98 12.68 -19.53
CA THR A 598 -13.91 13.12 -18.47
C THR A 598 -13.24 13.28 -17.10
N ASP A 599 -13.62 14.25 -16.26
CA ASP A 599 -13.07 14.41 -14.90
C ASP A 599 -13.92 13.71 -13.82
N ASP A 600 -15.07 13.17 -14.23
CA ASP A 600 -15.99 12.41 -13.40
C ASP A 600 -16.03 10.92 -13.79
N LEU A 601 -16.33 10.08 -12.81
CA LEU A 601 -16.51 8.64 -12.99
C LEU A 601 -17.96 8.27 -13.37
N GLY A 602 -18.86 9.25 -13.45
CA GLY A 602 -20.30 9.02 -13.63
C GLY A 602 -20.60 8.39 -14.99
N LYS A 603 -19.94 8.86 -16.05
CA LYS A 603 -20.06 8.26 -17.39
C LYS A 603 -19.67 6.77 -17.41
N LEU A 604 -18.57 6.41 -16.73
CA LEU A 604 -18.13 5.02 -16.63
C LEU A 604 -19.10 4.20 -15.76
N ASN A 605 -19.62 4.78 -14.66
CA ASN A 605 -20.61 4.12 -13.83
C ASN A 605 -21.89 3.79 -14.60
N GLU A 606 -22.42 4.75 -15.35
CA GLU A 606 -23.59 4.57 -16.21
C GLU A 606 -23.35 3.48 -17.26
N PHE A 607 -22.18 3.49 -17.90
CA PHE A 607 -21.78 2.43 -18.83
C PHE A 607 -21.79 1.05 -18.18
N ILE A 608 -21.19 0.92 -17.00
CA ILE A 608 -21.16 -0.34 -16.24
C ILE A 608 -22.59 -0.80 -15.89
N GLN A 609 -23.47 0.10 -15.45
CA GLN A 609 -24.86 -0.26 -15.13
C GLN A 609 -25.61 -0.77 -16.37
N ASN A 610 -25.47 -0.10 -17.51
CA ASN A 610 -26.12 -0.49 -18.77
C ASN A 610 -25.68 -1.90 -19.20
N VAL A 611 -24.36 -2.16 -19.18
CA VAL A 611 -23.80 -3.49 -19.49
C VAL A 611 -24.35 -4.55 -18.52
N ALA A 612 -24.36 -4.27 -17.22
CA ALA A 612 -24.82 -5.20 -16.20
C ALA A 612 -26.33 -5.47 -16.25
N THR A 613 -27.14 -4.56 -16.80
CA THR A 613 -28.57 -4.76 -17.02
C THR A 613 -28.88 -5.60 -18.25
N GLU A 614 -28.12 -5.43 -19.33
CA GLU A 614 -28.30 -6.18 -20.58
C GLU A 614 -27.95 -7.66 -20.41
N GLU A 615 -26.90 -7.99 -19.64
CA GLU A 615 -26.58 -9.39 -19.31
C GLU A 615 -27.65 -10.09 -18.43
N ARG A 616 -28.59 -9.33 -17.87
CA ARG A 616 -29.71 -9.87 -17.06
C ARG A 616 -31.01 -10.01 -17.84
N THR A 617 -31.09 -9.48 -19.06
CA THR A 617 -32.24 -9.68 -19.95
C THR A 617 -31.95 -10.87 -20.87
N PRO A 618 -32.75 -11.95 -20.81
CA PRO A 618 -32.53 -13.18 -21.58
C PRO A 618 -32.73 -13.02 -23.08
#